data_AF-A0A379VTA0-F1
#
_entry.id   AF-A0A379VTA0-F1
#
_cell.length_a   1.000
_cell.length_b   1.000
_cell.length_c   1.000
_cell.angle_alpha   90.00
_cell.angle_beta   90.00
_cell.angle_gamma   90.00
#
_symmetry.space_group_name_H-M   'P 1'
#
loop_
_entity.id
_entity.type
_entity.pdbx_description
1 polymer ?
#
loop_
_entity_poly.entity_id
_entity_poly.type
_entity_poly.pdbx_seq_one_letter_code
_entity_poly.pdbx_strand_id
1 'polypeptide(L)'
;MIQAYQKRCPLVIDYLVDLASRTRRRLMIRLVKGAYWDSEIKRAQMEGLEGYPVYTRKVYTDVSYLACAKKLLAVPNLIYPQFATHNAHTLAAILSSGRAKLLSGSVRIPVPARHGRTAV
;
A
#
# COMPACT_ATOMS: atom_id res chain seq x y z
N MET A 1 4.29 3.73 6.93
CA MET A 1 3.42 4.18 5.82
C MET A 1 4.26 4.17 4.56
N ILE A 2 3.71 3.74 3.42
CA ILE A 2 4.41 3.68 2.14
C ILE A 2 3.65 4.48 1.09
N GLN A 3 4.39 5.06 0.13
CA GLN A 3 3.87 6.06 -0.81
C GLN A 3 3.97 5.56 -2.25
N ALA A 4 2.82 5.31 -2.88
CA ALA A 4 2.71 4.73 -4.22
C ALA A 4 3.23 5.62 -5.35
N TYR A 5 3.35 6.94 -5.13
CA TYR A 5 3.94 7.86 -6.09
C TYR A 5 5.45 7.65 -6.29
N GLN A 6 6.13 6.92 -5.40
CA GLN A 6 7.56 6.64 -5.52
C GLN A 6 7.77 5.38 -6.36
N LYS A 7 8.74 5.43 -7.28
CA LYS A 7 9.10 4.30 -8.14
C LYS A 7 9.56 3.08 -7.34
N ARG A 8 10.12 3.29 -6.15
CA ARG A 8 10.57 2.23 -5.24
C ARG A 8 9.46 1.51 -4.47
N CYS A 9 8.22 2.04 -4.44
CA CYS A 9 7.16 1.51 -3.58
C CYS A 9 6.92 -0.01 -3.75
N PRO A 10 6.87 -0.58 -4.97
CA PRO A 10 6.70 -2.02 -5.15
C PRO A 10 7.82 -2.86 -4.54
N LEU A 11 9.07 -2.37 -4.59
CA LEU A 11 10.25 -3.04 -4.03
C LEU A 11 10.29 -2.95 -2.50
N VAL A 12 9.87 -1.80 -1.95
CA VAL A 12 9.70 -1.64 -0.50
C VAL A 12 8.67 -2.63 0.03
N ILE A 13 7.60 -2.92 -0.72
CA ILE A 13 6.63 -3.94 -0.34
C ILE A 13 7.28 -5.33 -0.29
N ASP A 14 8.08 -5.70 -1.30
CA ASP A 14 8.77 -7.00 -1.31
C ASP A 14 9.69 -7.16 -0.10
N TYR A 15 10.46 -6.11 0.21
CA TYR A 15 11.30 -6.07 1.40
C TYR A 15 10.48 -6.22 2.69
N LEU A 16 9.34 -5.54 2.80
CA LEU A 16 8.48 -5.63 4.00
C LEU A 16 7.83 -7.02 4.16
N VAL A 17 7.50 -7.68 3.06
CA VAL A 17 7.00 -9.06 3.07
C VAL A 17 8.07 -10.02 3.58
N ASP A 18 9.29 -9.91 3.05
CA ASP A 18 10.43 -10.69 3.53
C ASP A 18 10.70 -10.42 5.03
N LEU A 19 10.73 -9.15 5.43
CA LEU A 19 10.94 -8.75 6.82
C LEU A 19 9.86 -9.31 7.75
N ALA A 20 8.59 -9.26 7.35
CA ALA A 20 7.48 -9.82 8.11
C ALA A 20 7.64 -11.34 8.30
N SER A 21 8.10 -12.03 7.26
CA SER A 21 8.39 -13.47 7.29
C SER A 21 9.53 -13.79 8.26
N ARG A 22 10.69 -13.13 8.12
CA ARG A 22 11.86 -13.35 8.98
C ARG A 22 11.61 -13.03 10.44
N THR A 23 10.84 -11.97 10.71
CA THR A 23 10.53 -11.55 12.09
C THR A 23 9.32 -12.26 12.69
N ARG A 24 8.61 -13.08 11.89
CA ARG A 24 7.38 -13.77 12.27
C ARG A 24 6.32 -12.82 12.84
N ARG A 25 6.24 -11.61 12.29
CA ARG A 25 5.29 -10.58 12.72
C ARG A 25 4.41 -10.14 11.56
N ARG A 26 3.13 -9.92 11.87
CA ARG A 26 2.20 -9.32 10.91
C ARG A 26 2.34 -7.80 10.94
N LEU A 27 2.81 -7.21 9.84
CA LEU A 27 3.05 -5.76 9.75
C LEU A 27 1.78 -5.00 9.36
N MET A 28 1.50 -3.89 10.04
CA MET A 28 0.45 -2.96 9.63
C MET A 28 1.01 -1.94 8.65
N ILE A 29 0.57 -2.02 7.39
CA ILE A 29 1.12 -1.17 6.32
C ILE A 29 0.04 -0.27 5.77
N ARG A 30 0.20 1.03 5.99
CA ARG A 30 -0.63 2.07 5.37
C ARG A 30 -0.10 2.43 3.99
N LEU A 31 -0.91 2.21 2.95
CA LEU A 31 -0.65 2.58 1.57
C LEU A 31 -1.37 3.89 1.23
N VAL A 32 -0.61 4.90 0.81
CA VAL A 32 -1.11 6.18 0.27
C VAL A 32 -0.52 6.46 -1.11
N LYS A 33 -1.07 7.45 -1.81
CA LYS A 33 -0.44 7.99 -3.03
C LYS A 33 0.85 8.74 -2.70
N GLY A 34 0.78 9.76 -1.84
CA GLY A 34 1.90 10.60 -1.44
C GLY A 34 1.39 12.02 -1.13
N ALA A 35 2.14 12.79 -0.36
CA ALA A 35 1.74 14.13 0.09
C ALA A 35 2.70 15.25 -0.32
N TYR A 36 3.89 14.91 -0.79
CA TYR A 36 4.99 15.87 -1.01
C TYR A 36 5.43 15.92 -2.47
N TRP A 37 4.51 15.78 -3.43
CA TRP A 37 4.86 15.62 -4.85
C TRP A 37 5.62 16.84 -5.38
N ASP A 38 5.10 18.05 -5.19
CA ASP A 38 5.71 19.29 -5.67
C ASP A 38 7.12 19.50 -5.11
N SER A 39 7.32 19.21 -3.82
CA SER A 39 8.62 19.30 -3.17
C SER A 39 9.63 18.29 -3.75
N GLU A 40 9.21 17.07 -4.05
CA GLU A 40 10.09 16.05 -4.66
C GLU A 40 10.47 16.42 -6.11
N ILE A 41 9.55 16.98 -6.89
CA ILE A 41 9.84 17.49 -8.23
C ILE A 41 10.84 18.64 -8.15
N LYS A 42 10.55 19.64 -7.30
CA LYS A 42 11.44 20.80 -7.10
C LYS A 42 12.83 20.35 -6.66
N ARG A 43 12.91 19.44 -5.69
CA ARG A 43 14.19 18.93 -5.17
C ARG A 43 15.00 18.24 -6.26
N ALA A 44 14.40 17.33 -7.02
CA ALA A 44 15.10 16.62 -8.10
C ALA A 44 15.64 17.56 -9.19
N GLN A 45 14.90 18.64 -9.49
CA GLN A 45 15.34 19.66 -10.45
C GLN A 45 16.48 20.52 -9.89
N MET A 46 16.37 20.97 -8.63
CA MET A 46 17.41 21.78 -7.97
C MET A 46 18.72 21.00 -7.81
N GLU A 47 18.64 19.72 -7.49
CA GLU A 47 19.80 18.83 -7.33
C GLU A 47 20.35 18.31 -8.68
N GLY A 48 19.67 18.59 -9.80
CA GLY A 48 20.11 18.12 -11.12
C GLY A 48 20.18 16.60 -11.25
N LEU A 49 19.29 15.87 -10.57
CA LEU A 49 19.30 14.41 -10.57
C LEU A 49 18.98 13.86 -11.97
N GLU A 50 19.55 12.70 -12.30
CA GLU A 50 19.31 11.99 -13.58
C GLU A 50 17.82 11.68 -13.81
N GLY A 51 17.02 11.57 -12.74
CA GLY A 51 15.58 11.44 -12.86
C GLY A 51 14.81 11.66 -11.57
N TYR A 52 13.48 11.63 -11.71
CA TYR A 52 12.57 11.85 -10.59
C TYR A 52 12.39 10.58 -9.73
N PRO A 53 12.43 10.69 -8.39
CA PRO A 53 12.13 9.56 -7.49
C PRO A 53 10.63 9.23 -7.48
N VAL A 54 9.79 10.16 -7.93
CA VAL A 54 8.34 10.04 -8.05
C VAL A 54 7.88 9.98 -9.50
N TYR A 55 6.68 9.45 -9.73
CA TYR A 55 6.03 9.56 -11.03
C TYR A 55 5.60 11.00 -11.31
N THR A 56 5.83 11.48 -12.53
CA THR A 56 5.51 12.86 -12.95
C THR A 56 4.07 13.04 -13.45
N ARG A 57 3.39 11.94 -13.83
CA ARG A 57 1.98 11.94 -14.22
C ARG A 57 1.15 11.25 -13.15
N LYS A 58 0.07 11.90 -12.70
CA LYS A 58 -0.85 11.36 -11.68
C LYS A 58 -1.36 9.95 -12.00
N VAL A 59 -1.67 9.67 -13.27
CA VAL A 59 -2.18 8.36 -13.71
C VAL A 59 -1.22 7.21 -13.39
N TYR A 60 0.09 7.44 -13.45
CA TYR A 60 1.09 6.43 -13.11
C TYR A 60 1.14 6.15 -11.60
N THR A 61 0.92 7.18 -10.78
CA THR A 61 0.71 6.99 -9.33
C THR A 61 -0.54 6.16 -9.04
N ASP A 62 -1.62 6.36 -9.80
CA ASP A 62 -2.85 5.56 -9.66
C ASP A 62 -2.61 4.09 -10.04
N VAL A 63 -1.91 3.83 -11.14
CA VAL A 63 -1.49 2.46 -11.55
C VAL A 63 -0.61 1.81 -10.50
N SER A 64 0.42 2.53 -10.03
CA SER A 64 1.34 2.06 -8.98
C SER A 64 0.59 1.73 -7.69
N TYR A 65 -0.39 2.55 -7.30
CA TYR A 65 -1.22 2.30 -6.11
C TYR A 65 -1.97 0.97 -6.23
N LEU A 66 -2.64 0.71 -7.35
CA LEU A 66 -3.40 -0.52 -7.56
C LEU A 66 -2.49 -1.75 -7.61
N ALA A 67 -1.33 -1.64 -8.26
CA ALA A 67 -0.33 -2.71 -8.27
C ALA A 67 0.18 -3.03 -6.85
N CYS A 68 0.54 -1.99 -6.08
CA CYS A 68 0.95 -2.12 -4.69
C CYS A 68 -0.15 -2.72 -3.81
N ALA A 69 -1.40 -2.29 -3.99
CA ALA A 69 -2.54 -2.82 -3.24
C ALA A 69 -2.75 -4.31 -3.49
N LYS A 70 -2.66 -4.75 -4.76
CA LYS A 70 -2.71 -6.18 -5.12
C LYS A 70 -1.61 -6.98 -4.42
N LYS A 71 -0.37 -6.49 -4.39
CA LYS A 71 0.74 -7.15 -3.69
C LYS A 71 0.46 -7.33 -2.20
N LEU A 72 -0.03 -6.29 -1.53
CA LEU A 72 -0.34 -6.37 -0.08
C LEU A 72 -1.52 -7.33 0.20
N LEU A 73 -2.54 -7.35 -0.65
CA LEU A 73 -3.70 -8.26 -0.53
C LEU A 73 -3.35 -9.73 -0.82
N ALA A 74 -2.23 -9.99 -1.50
CA ALA A 74 -1.76 -11.35 -1.79
C ALA A 74 -1.19 -12.06 -0.55
N VAL A 75 -0.78 -11.31 0.49
CA VAL A 75 -0.05 -11.82 1.66
C VAL A 75 -0.73 -11.50 2.99
N PRO A 76 -2.02 -11.86 3.19
CA PRO A 76 -2.80 -11.44 4.35
C PRO A 76 -2.26 -11.94 5.70
N ASN A 77 -1.50 -13.04 5.71
CA ASN A 77 -0.89 -13.59 6.93
C ASN A 77 0.30 -12.75 7.42
N LEU A 78 0.99 -12.06 6.51
CA LEU A 78 2.19 -11.28 6.78
C LEU A 78 1.90 -9.79 6.91
N ILE A 79 0.90 -9.30 6.20
CA ILE A 79 0.59 -7.87 6.16
C ILE A 79 -0.90 -7.63 6.46
N TYR A 80 -1.15 -6.61 7.28
CA TYR A 80 -2.45 -5.98 7.45
C TYR A 80 -2.45 -4.64 6.67
N PRO A 81 -3.01 -4.61 5.46
CA PRO A 81 -3.02 -3.40 4.63
C PRO A 81 -4.07 -2.39 5.09
N GLN A 82 -3.69 -1.12 5.13
CA GLN A 82 -4.58 0.02 5.37
C GLN A 82 -4.55 0.93 4.14
N PHE A 83 -5.63 0.95 3.37
CA PHE A 83 -5.73 1.75 2.15
C PHE A 83 -6.25 3.15 2.48
N ALA A 84 -5.38 4.15 2.35
CA ALA A 84 -5.75 5.55 2.54
C ALA A 84 -5.89 6.24 1.18
N THR A 85 -7.14 6.54 0.81
CA THR A 85 -7.51 7.21 -0.44
C THR A 85 -8.89 7.85 -0.31
N HIS A 86 -9.08 9.00 -0.95
CA HIS A 86 -10.38 9.67 -1.15
C HIS A 86 -10.90 9.47 -2.58
N ASN A 87 -10.12 8.80 -3.45
CA ASN A 87 -10.49 8.59 -4.85
C ASN A 87 -11.44 7.40 -4.96
N ALA A 88 -12.70 7.65 -5.33
CA ALA A 88 -13.76 6.65 -5.43
C ALA A 88 -13.43 5.49 -6.39
N HIS A 89 -12.78 5.77 -7.52
CA HIS A 89 -12.36 4.71 -8.45
C HIS A 89 -11.32 3.77 -7.83
N THR A 90 -10.32 4.33 -7.14
CA THR A 90 -9.29 3.56 -6.41
C THR A 90 -9.95 2.71 -5.32
N LEU A 91 -10.92 3.30 -4.63
CA LEU A 91 -11.73 2.66 -3.60
C LEU A 91 -12.48 1.43 -4.13
N ALA A 92 -13.23 1.62 -5.23
CA ALA A 92 -14.03 0.59 -5.87
C ALA A 92 -13.15 -0.53 -6.44
N ALA A 93 -12.02 -0.20 -7.06
CA ALA A 93 -11.08 -1.20 -7.58
C ALA A 93 -10.51 -2.12 -6.49
N ILE A 94 -10.20 -1.54 -5.32
CA ILE A 94 -9.72 -2.29 -4.16
C ILE A 94 -10.82 -3.21 -3.63
N LEU A 95 -12.04 -2.70 -3.44
CA LEU A 95 -13.19 -3.52 -3.01
C LEU A 95 -13.47 -4.69 -3.95
N SER A 96 -13.51 -4.41 -5.26
CA SER A 96 -13.83 -5.41 -6.29
C SER A 96 -12.81 -6.54 -6.33
N SER A 97 -11.59 -6.32 -5.84
CA SER A 97 -10.56 -7.35 -5.71
C SER A 97 -10.91 -8.44 -4.67
N GLY A 98 -12.07 -8.38 -4.01
CA GLY A 98 -12.68 -9.46 -3.21
C GLY A 98 -11.99 -9.77 -1.88
N ARG A 99 -10.81 -9.19 -1.63
CA ARG A 99 -10.02 -9.35 -0.39
C ARG A 99 -9.88 -8.06 0.42
N ALA A 100 -10.39 -6.95 -0.08
CA ALA A 100 -10.32 -5.68 0.61
C ALA A 100 -11.70 -5.26 1.10
N LYS A 101 -11.80 -4.92 2.39
CA LYS A 101 -12.99 -4.34 2.98
C LYS A 101 -12.74 -2.85 3.19
N LEU A 102 -13.72 -2.02 2.82
CA LEU A 102 -13.57 -0.58 2.90
C LEU A 102 -13.61 -0.04 4.33
N LEU A 103 -12.81 1.00 4.56
CA LEU A 103 -12.90 1.84 5.76
C LEU A 103 -13.45 3.21 5.31
N SER A 104 -14.66 3.57 5.72
CA SER A 104 -15.03 4.99 5.79
C SER A 104 -14.59 5.51 7.18
N GLY A 105 -13.72 6.52 7.18
CA GLY A 105 -13.30 7.29 8.36
C GLY A 105 -12.71 6.48 9.53
N SER A 106 -11.38 6.32 9.60
CA SER A 106 -10.68 5.90 10.84
C SER A 106 -11.07 4.54 11.47
N VAL A 107 -11.67 3.62 10.72
CA VAL A 107 -12.13 2.35 11.30
C VAL A 107 -11.02 1.29 11.37
N ARG A 108 -10.85 0.68 12.56
CA ARG A 108 -10.14 -0.58 12.81
C ARG A 108 -11.19 -1.65 13.07
N ILE A 109 -11.12 -2.82 12.40
CA ILE A 109 -11.88 -4.02 12.79
C ILE A 109 -10.99 -5.26 12.60
N PRO A 110 -10.89 -6.15 13.60
CA PRO A 110 -10.10 -7.36 13.55
C PRO A 110 -10.78 -8.44 12.70
N VAL A 111 -9.95 -9.31 12.11
CA VAL A 111 -10.42 -10.53 11.44
C VAL A 111 -10.97 -11.47 12.54
N PRO A 112 -12.18 -12.06 12.42
CA PRO A 112 -12.54 -13.12 13.35
C PRO A 112 -11.57 -14.28 13.10
N ALA A 113 -10.89 -14.72 14.16
CA ALA A 113 -10.24 -16.02 14.16
C ALA A 113 -11.27 -17.04 13.66
N ARG A 114 -10.87 -17.92 12.72
CA ARG A 114 -11.71 -19.06 12.34
C ARG A 114 -11.94 -19.90 13.59
N HIS A 115 -13.08 -19.71 14.25
CA HIS A 115 -13.58 -20.57 15.30
C HIS A 115 -14.10 -21.83 14.58
N GLY A 116 -13.45 -22.97 14.79
CA GLY A 116 -13.84 -24.23 14.13
C GLY A 116 -12.73 -25.21 13.77
N ARG A 117 -11.59 -25.23 14.48
CA ARG A 117 -10.86 -26.49 14.64
C ARG A 117 -10.96 -26.88 16.10
N THR A 118 -11.95 -27.74 16.34
CA THR A 118 -12.24 -28.46 17.56
C THR A 118 -10.98 -29.17 18.03
N ALA A 119 -10.63 -28.97 19.29
CA ALA A 119 -9.79 -29.89 20.03
C ALA A 119 -10.48 -31.25 20.06
N VAL A 120 -9.71 -32.29 19.77
CA VAL A 120 -9.83 -33.59 20.45
C VAL A 120 -8.61 -33.68 21.35
#